data_AF-A0A8J3IR91-F1
#
_entry.id   AF-A0A8J3IR91-F1
#
_cell.length_a   1.000
_cell.length_b   1.000
_cell.length_c   1.000
_cell.angle_alpha   90.00
_cell.angle_beta   90.00
_cell.angle_gamma   90.00
#
_symmetry.space_group_name_H-M   'P 1'
#
loop_
_entity.id
_entity.type
_entity.pdbx_description
1 polymer ?
#
loop_
_entity_poly.entity_id
_entity_poly.type
_entity_poly.pdbx_seq_one_letter_code
_entity_poly.pdbx_strand_id
1 'polypeptide(L)' 'MSPTRASWLMVSWKEELDERQQKSVEQICQGHPDLESAYQLAQQFVLMLAEHRAEDLDAWLVQAEQSGLPELRKMAKGIR' A
#
# COMPACT_ATOMS: atom_id res chain seq x y z
N MET A 1 -5.98 0.85 18.17
CA MET A 1 -4.71 0.89 17.40
C MET A 1 -4.46 2.34 16.99
N SER A 2 -3.22 2.84 17.05
CA SER A 2 -2.94 4.23 16.62
C SER A 2 -2.84 4.32 15.08
N PRO A 3 -3.13 5.48 14.48
CA PRO A 3 -2.97 5.68 13.03
C PRO A 3 -1.57 5.38 12.51
N THR A 4 -0.53 5.75 13.28
CA THR A 4 0.87 5.47 12.92
C THR A 4 1.15 3.97 12.88
N ARG A 5 0.63 3.20 13.85
CA ARG A 5 0.81 1.75 13.88
C ARG A 5 0.05 1.06 12.74
N ALA A 6 -1.15 1.53 12.42
CA ALA A 6 -1.91 1.04 11.27
C ALA A 6 -1.17 1.31 9.96
N SER A 7 -0.64 2.52 9.78
CA SER A 7 0.12 2.91 8.59
C SER A 7 1.37 2.07 8.43
N TRP A 8 2.13 1.85 9.51
CA TRP A 8 3.30 0.98 9.50
C TRP A 8 2.95 -0.44 9.07
N LEU A 9 1.90 -1.03 9.64
CA LEU A 9 1.44 -2.38 9.26
C LEU A 9 1.06 -2.49 7.77
N MET A 10 0.46 -1.45 7.19
CA MET A 10 0.05 -1.47 5.78
C MET A 10 1.23 -1.42 4.80
N VAL A 11 2.37 -0.87 5.21
CA VAL A 11 3.58 -0.75 4.37
C VAL A 11 4.71 -1.71 4.76
N SER A 12 4.54 -2.47 5.85
CA SER A 12 5.43 -3.57 6.19
C SER A 12 5.32 -4.68 5.16
N TRP A 13 6.44 -5.34 4.87
CA TRP A 13 6.45 -6.49 3.99
C TRP A 13 5.62 -7.62 4.62
N LYS A 14 4.64 -8.15 3.89
CA LYS A 14 3.65 -9.11 4.41
C LYS A 14 4.32 -10.35 5.04
N GLU A 15 5.41 -10.80 4.45
CA GLU A 15 6.20 -11.97 4.87
C GLU A 15 6.90 -11.76 6.22
N GLU A 16 7.12 -10.51 6.64
CA GLU A 16 7.72 -10.16 7.92
C GLU A 16 6.67 -9.98 9.04
N LEU A 17 5.38 -9.94 8.68
CA LEU A 17 4.29 -9.78 9.64
C LEU A 17 3.95 -11.10 10.31
N ASP A 18 3.90 -11.09 11.65
CA ASP A 18 3.37 -12.20 12.43
C ASP A 18 1.85 -12.38 12.23
N GLU A 19 1.31 -13.51 12.67
CA GLU A 19 -0.11 -13.83 12.50
C GLU A 19 -1.06 -12.78 13.12
N ARG A 20 -0.65 -12.13 14.22
CA ARG A 20 -1.49 -11.11 14.87
C ARG A 20 -1.47 -9.80 14.09
N GLN A 21 -0.31 -9.47 13.52
CA GLN A 21 -0.13 -8.32 12.65
C GLN A 21 -0.89 -8.50 11.34
N GLN A 22 -0.81 -9.68 10.71
CA GLN A 22 -1.60 -10.01 9.51
C GLN A 22 -3.10 -9.89 9.77
N LYS A 23 -3.61 -10.43 10.88
CA LYS A 23 -5.02 -10.24 11.29
C LYS A 23 -5.38 -8.78 11.52
N SER A 24 -4.45 -7.98 12.04
CA SER A 24 -4.68 -6.54 12.21
C SER A 24 -4.81 -5.83 10.86
N VAL A 25 -3.99 -6.20 9.87
CA VAL A 25 -4.09 -5.70 8.49
C VAL A 25 -5.42 -6.09 7.85
N GLU A 26 -5.84 -7.35 8.00
CA GLU A 26 -7.15 -7.82 7.51
C GLU A 26 -8.30 -7.01 8.11
N GLN A 27 -8.27 -6.76 9.42
CA GLN A 27 -9.27 -5.94 10.11
C GLN A 27 -9.29 -4.49 9.61
N ILE A 28 -8.12 -3.90 9.31
CA ILE A 28 -8.04 -2.57 8.71
C ILE A 28 -8.71 -2.58 7.32
N CYS A 29 -8.35 -3.53 6.47
CA CYS A 29 -8.86 -3.61 5.09
C CYS A 29 -10.38 -3.84 5.04
N GLN A 30 -10.92 -4.61 5.99
CA GLN A 30 -12.37 -4.84 6.12
C GLN A 30 -13.15 -3.58 6.53
N GLY A 31 -12.48 -2.54 7.05
CA GLY A 31 -13.14 -1.32 7.51
C GLY A 31 -13.70 -0.44 6.40
N HIS A 32 -13.09 -0.45 5.21
CA HIS A 32 -13.53 0.32 4.05
C HIS A 32 -12.85 -0.16 2.75
N PRO A 33 -13.53 -0.21 1.59
CA PRO A 33 -12.93 -0.62 0.31
C PRO A 33 -11.68 0.17 -0.08
N ASP A 34 -11.65 1.46 0.24
CA ASP A 34 -10.48 2.31 0.02
C ASP A 34 -9.24 1.84 0.79
N LEU A 35 -9.42 1.23 1.97
CA LEU A 35 -8.30 0.71 2.78
C LEU A 35 -7.71 -0.55 2.16
N GLU A 36 -8.56 -1.43 1.61
CA GLU A 36 -8.10 -2.58 0.84
C GLU A 36 -7.33 -2.14 -0.42
N SER A 37 -7.88 -1.18 -1.16
CA SER A 37 -7.24 -0.63 -2.37
C SER A 37 -5.91 0.05 -2.03
N ALA A 38 -5.86 0.83 -0.94
CA ALA A 38 -4.65 1.47 -0.45
C ALA A 38 -3.60 0.44 -0.02
N TYR A 39 -4.01 -0.63 0.66
CA TYR A 39 -3.13 -1.70 1.07
C TYR A 39 -2.51 -2.41 -0.12
N GLN A 40 -3.30 -2.78 -1.13
CA GLN A 40 -2.79 -3.44 -2.34
C GLN A 40 -1.73 -2.60 -3.06
N LEU A 41 -2.01 -1.31 -3.29
CA LEU A 41 -1.06 -0.39 -3.92
C LEU A 41 0.20 -0.19 -3.09
N ALA A 42 0.06 -0.08 -1.76
CA ALA A 42 1.21 0.02 -0.85
C ALA A 42 2.09 -1.23 -0.91
N GLN A 43 1.51 -2.43 -0.87
CA GLN A 43 2.25 -3.69 -0.94
C GLN A 43 2.96 -3.87 -2.28
N GLN A 44 2.30 -3.53 -3.40
CA GLN A 44 2.92 -3.54 -4.71
C GLN A 44 4.14 -2.61 -4.78
N PHE A 45 4.03 -1.41 -4.20
CA PHE A 45 5.12 -0.45 -4.15
C PHE A 45 6.30 -0.96 -3.30
N VAL A 46 6.01 -1.49 -2.11
CA VAL A 46 7.02 -2.07 -1.20
C VAL A 46 7.76 -3.22 -1.86
N LEU A 47 7.03 -4.13 -2.52
CA LEU A 47 7.62 -5.26 -3.23
C LEU A 47 8.51 -4.80 -4.40
N MET A 48 8.03 -3.83 -5.19
CA MET A 48 8.79 -3.24 -6.29
C MET A 48 10.12 -2.64 -5.81
N LEU A 49 10.12 -1.95 -4.66
CA LEU A 49 11.34 -1.40 -4.07
C LEU A 49 12.27 -2.50 -3.54
N ALA A 50 11.73 -3.51 -2.85
CA ALA A 50 12.50 -4.62 -2.30
C ALA A 50 13.18 -5.45 -3.40
N GLU A 51 12.51 -5.65 -4.53
CA GLU A 51 13.01 -6.43 -5.67
C GLU A 51 13.73 -5.57 -6.73
N HIS A 52 13.89 -4.26 -6.48
CA HIS A 52 14.53 -3.31 -7.40
C HIS A 52 13.92 -3.28 -8.82
N ARG A 53 12.61 -3.51 -8.95
CA ARG A 53 11.88 -3.55 -10.23
C ARG A 53 11.47 -2.17 -10.72
N ALA A 54 12.46 -1.34 -11.07
CA ALA A 54 12.20 0.03 -11.53
C ALA A 54 11.31 0.08 -12.80
N GLU A 55 11.34 -0.96 -13.62
CA GLU A 55 10.51 -1.14 -14.82
C GLU A 55 9.00 -1.16 -14.53
N ASP A 56 8.59 -1.54 -13.31
CA ASP A 56 7.17 -1.61 -12.92
C ASP A 56 6.63 -0.25 -12.43
N LEU A 57 7.52 0.73 -12.19
CA LEU A 57 7.17 2.00 -11.57
C LEU A 57 6.12 2.76 -12.38
N ASP A 58 6.28 2.82 -13.71
CA ASP A 58 5.33 3.54 -14.57
C ASP A 58 3.93 2.92 -14.52
N ALA A 59 3.85 1.59 -14.51
CA ALA A 59 2.59 0.86 -14.38
C ALA A 59 1.94 1.11 -13.01
N TRP A 60 2.73 1.08 -11.94
CA TRP A 60 2.26 1.38 -10.61
C TRP A 60 1.74 2.83 -10.49
N LEU A 61 2.44 3.81 -11.07
CA LEU A 61 2.01 5.21 -11.08
C LEU A 61 0.65 5.40 -11.79
N VAL A 62 0.40 4.69 -12.90
CA VAL A 62 -0.91 4.68 -13.57
C VAL A 62 -2.01 4.13 -12.65
N GLN A 63 -1.75 3.02 -11.97
CA GLN A 63 -2.72 2.41 -11.05
C GLN A 63 -3.02 3.33 -9.86
N ALA A 64 -1.98 3.94 -9.27
CA ALA A 64 -2.13 4.89 -8.17
C ALA A 64 -2.96 6.12 -8.58
N GLU A 65 -2.80 6.62 -9.81
CA GLU A 65 -3.62 7.73 -10.34
C GLU A 65 -5.10 7.35 -10.53
N GLN A 66 -5.36 6.10 -10.91
CA GLN A 66 -6.71 5.58 -11.20
C GLN A 66 -7.41 4.98 -9.97
N SER A 67 -6.71 4.83 -8.86
CA SER A 67 -7.19 4.18 -7.63
C SER A 67 -8.40 4.83 -6.96
N GLY A 68 -8.77 6.06 -7.36
CA GLY A 68 -9.80 6.86 -6.68
C GLY A 68 -9.34 7.46 -5.34
N LEU A 69 -8.12 7.14 -4.88
CA LEU A 69 -7.57 7.60 -3.61
C LEU A 69 -6.82 8.94 -3.80
N PRO A 70 -7.30 10.07 -3.24
CA PRO A 70 -6.74 11.39 -3.52
C PRO A 70 -5.25 11.51 -3.20
N GLU A 71 -4.81 10.92 -2.09
CA GLU A 71 -3.42 10.99 -1.64
C GLU A 71 -2.48 10.15 -2.51
N LEU A 72 -2.88 8.94 -2.94
CA LEU A 72 -2.08 8.13 -3.85
C LEU A 72 -1.99 8.76 -5.24
N ARG A 73 -3.10 9.34 -5.72
CA ARG A 73 -3.09 10.11 -6.96
C ARG A 73 -2.14 11.31 -6.89
N LYS A 74 -2.12 12.02 -5.75
CA LYS A 74 -1.21 13.15 -5.53
C LYS A 74 0.25 12.69 -5.50
N MET A 75 0.55 11.59 -4.83
CA MET A 75 1.88 10.99 -4.82
C MET A 75 2.34 10.62 -6.24
N ALA A 76 1.51 9.91 -7.00
CA ALA A 76 1.87 9.48 -8.35
C ALA A 76 2.19 10.66 -9.28
N LYS A 77 1.39 11.73 -9.21
CA LYS A 77 1.64 12.97 -9.95
C LYS A 77 2.88 13.74 -9.52
N GLY A 78 3.36 13.55 -8.29
CA GLY A 78 4.56 14.21 -7.78
C GLY A 78 5.86 13.47 -8.11
N ILE A 79 5.78 12.19 -8.47
CA ILE A 79 6.94 11.36 -8.86
C ILE A 79 7.20 11.46 -10.37
N ARG A 80 6.15 11.60 -11.18
CA ARG A 80 6.26 11.90 -12.62
C ARG A 80 6.80 13.29 -12.88
#